data_AF-A0A8I0T3S9-F1
#
_entry.id   AF-A0A8I0T3S9-F1
#
_cell.length_a   1.000
_cell.length_b   1.000
_cell.length_c   1.000
_cell.angle_alpha   90.00
_cell.angle_beta   90.00
_cell.angle_gamma   90.00
#
_symmetry.space_group_name_H-M   'P 1'
#
loop_
_entity.id
_entity.type
_entity.pdbx_description
1 polymer ?
#
loop_
_entity_poly.entity_id
_entity_poly.type
_entity_poly.pdbx_seq_one_letter_code
_entity_poly.pdbx_strand_id
1 'polypeptide(L)'
;MQARIFSYADAHRYRLGTHYEALPVNRPKCPVHHYHKDGAMRFFNNEPGGNEDAYYEPNSMGGPKESPEYKRPALELEGMADRYDHREDNDDFSQPRALYCLFDDAQKQRLYGNIVRAMAGVPEHIIERQLGLFKSVHEELEAGVRTALDQ
;
A
#
# COMPACT_ATOMS: atom_id res chain seq x y z
N MET A 1 3.33 -5.11 -0.09
CA MET A 1 3.96 -4.00 0.67
C MET A 1 5.14 -3.38 -0.08
N GLN A 2 6.08 -4.19 -0.60
CA GLN A 2 7.32 -3.74 -1.27
C GLN A 2 7.15 -2.61 -2.31
N ALA A 3 6.22 -2.75 -3.28
CA ALA A 3 6.03 -1.74 -4.32
C ALA A 3 5.67 -0.34 -3.77
N ARG A 4 4.96 -0.29 -2.64
CA ARG A 4 4.50 0.97 -2.02
C ARG A 4 5.66 1.81 -1.47
N ILE A 5 6.80 1.20 -1.14
CA ILE A 5 7.99 1.92 -0.67
C ILE A 5 8.47 2.91 -1.75
N PHE A 6 8.37 2.50 -3.02
CA PHE A 6 8.71 3.34 -4.17
C PHE A 6 7.55 4.26 -4.58
N SER A 7 6.36 3.69 -4.81
CA SER A 7 5.26 4.40 -5.49
C SER A 7 4.79 5.67 -4.79
N TYR A 8 4.79 5.70 -3.44
CA TYR A 8 4.30 6.88 -2.72
C TYR A 8 5.22 8.09 -2.88
N ALA A 9 6.53 7.89 -2.73
CA ALA A 9 7.49 8.98 -2.86
C ALA A 9 7.50 9.54 -4.30
N ASP A 10 7.40 8.65 -5.30
CA ASP A 10 7.26 9.05 -6.71
C ASP A 10 6.00 9.89 -6.94
N ALA A 11 4.83 9.38 -6.52
CA ALA A 11 3.56 10.09 -6.66
C ALA A 11 3.54 11.43 -5.91
N HIS A 12 4.21 11.54 -4.76
CA HIS A 12 4.32 12.78 -4.01
C HIS A 12 5.15 13.83 -4.76
N ARG A 13 6.30 13.44 -5.34
CA ARG A 13 7.14 14.35 -6.12
C ARG A 13 6.39 14.90 -7.33
N TYR A 14 5.64 14.06 -8.03
CA TYR A 14 4.81 14.50 -9.15
C TYR A 14 3.69 15.44 -8.71
N ARG A 15 2.92 15.05 -7.68
CA ARG A 15 1.70 15.76 -7.28
C ARG A 15 1.94 17.05 -6.50
N LEU A 16 2.98 17.10 -5.68
CA LEU A 16 3.25 18.21 -4.75
C LEU A 16 4.57 18.94 -5.04
N GLY A 17 5.46 18.36 -5.84
CA GLY A 17 6.77 18.90 -6.16
C GLY A 17 7.92 18.25 -5.39
N THR A 18 9.15 18.59 -5.77
CA THR A 18 10.38 17.98 -5.26
C THR A 18 10.49 18.02 -3.74
N HIS A 19 10.10 19.14 -3.12
CA HIS A 19 10.23 19.41 -1.68
C HIS A 19 8.91 19.27 -0.93
N TYR A 20 8.08 18.30 -1.31
CA TYR A 20 6.79 18.08 -0.67
C TYR A 20 6.91 17.85 0.86
N GLU A 21 8.03 17.31 1.31
CA GLU A 21 8.38 17.08 2.72
C GLU A 21 8.53 18.36 3.53
N ALA A 22 8.84 19.50 2.88
CA ALA A 22 9.02 20.76 3.58
C ALA A 22 7.68 21.42 3.95
N LEU A 23 6.56 20.99 3.34
CA LEU A 23 5.23 21.54 3.63
C LEU A 23 4.90 21.40 5.13
N PRO A 24 4.25 22.38 5.79
CA PRO A 24 4.06 22.37 7.24
C PRO A 24 3.45 21.09 7.83
N VAL A 25 2.54 20.43 7.09
CA VAL A 25 1.90 19.18 7.50
C VAL A 25 2.79 17.95 7.32
N ASN A 26 3.71 17.98 6.33
CA ASN A 26 4.61 16.87 6.01
C ASN A 26 5.96 16.98 6.75
N ARG A 27 6.29 18.19 7.23
CA ARG A 27 7.58 18.48 7.84
C ARG A 27 7.78 17.68 9.13
N PRO A 28 8.91 16.97 9.28
CA PRO A 28 9.21 16.27 10.51
C PRO A 28 9.41 17.25 11.68
N LYS A 29 9.16 16.76 12.89
CA LYS A 29 9.28 17.52 14.14
C LYS A 29 10.64 17.32 14.84
N CYS A 30 11.61 16.75 14.15
CA CYS A 30 12.98 16.56 14.59
C CYS A 30 13.95 17.27 13.62
N PRO A 31 15.21 17.50 14.03
CA PRO A 31 16.22 18.01 13.12
C PRO A 31 16.38 17.12 11.90
N VAL A 32 16.47 17.72 10.71
CA VAL A 32 16.71 17.04 9.45
C VAL A 32 17.98 17.58 8.82
N HIS A 33 18.89 16.66 8.52
CA HIS A 33 20.19 16.98 7.94
C HIS A 33 20.43 16.04 6.77
N HIS A 34 20.40 16.58 5.55
CA HIS A 34 20.52 15.81 4.31
C HIS A 34 21.23 16.61 3.23
N TYR A 35 21.60 15.92 2.14
CA TYR A 35 22.25 16.51 0.98
C TYR A 35 21.28 16.83 -0.19
N HIS A 36 19.96 16.67 -0.02
CA HIS A 36 18.99 17.07 -1.06
C HIS A 36 19.08 18.59 -1.30
N LYS A 37 19.41 19.00 -2.53
CA LYS A 37 19.64 20.40 -2.92
C LYS A 37 18.74 20.86 -4.07
N ASP A 38 18.69 22.17 -4.25
CA ASP A 38 17.94 22.89 -5.30
C ASP A 38 16.48 22.50 -5.43
N GLY A 39 15.99 22.12 -6.61
CA GLY A 39 14.60 21.72 -6.84
C GLY A 39 13.56 22.86 -6.82
N ALA A 40 12.42 22.63 -7.46
CA ALA A 40 11.33 23.60 -7.50
C ALA A 40 10.72 23.83 -6.10
N MET A 41 10.30 25.06 -5.83
CA MET A 41 9.62 25.45 -4.57
C MET A 41 10.42 25.13 -3.30
N ARG A 42 11.75 25.35 -3.32
CA ARG A 42 12.57 25.27 -2.10
C ARG A 42 12.38 26.54 -1.25
N PHE A 43 11.71 26.39 -0.11
CA PHE A 43 11.45 27.49 0.84
C PHE A 43 12.16 27.31 2.20
N PHE A 44 13.18 26.46 2.25
CA PHE A 44 14.03 26.24 3.43
C PHE A 44 15.50 26.52 3.12
N ASN A 45 16.24 26.96 4.15
CA ASN A 45 17.69 27.11 4.08
C ASN A 45 18.34 25.73 3.97
N ASN A 46 19.33 25.62 3.10
CA ASN A 46 19.93 24.33 2.77
C ASN A 46 21.44 24.36 3.02
N GLU A 47 21.79 24.31 4.31
CA GLU A 47 23.15 24.26 4.83
C GLU A 47 23.31 22.94 5.59
N PRO A 48 23.72 21.85 4.91
CA PRO A 48 23.91 20.55 5.55
C PRO A 48 24.91 20.67 6.70
N GLY A 49 24.49 20.35 7.92
CA GLY A 49 25.34 20.49 9.11
C GLY A 49 25.69 21.94 9.49
N GLY A 50 24.98 22.93 8.94
CA GLY A 50 25.26 24.35 9.17
C GLY A 50 26.44 24.91 8.37
N ASN A 51 26.94 24.16 7.37
CA ASN A 51 27.99 24.62 6.46
C ASN A 51 27.48 24.63 5.03
N GLU A 52 27.52 25.79 4.37
CA GLU A 52 27.10 25.92 2.98
C GLU A 52 27.98 25.12 2.02
N ASP A 53 29.28 24.94 2.31
CA ASP A 53 30.24 24.23 1.46
C ASP A 53 30.15 22.70 1.54
N ALA A 54 29.35 22.16 2.46
CA ALA A 54 29.17 20.71 2.63
C ALA A 54 28.14 20.13 1.63
N TYR A 55 28.47 20.10 0.34
CA TYR A 55 27.57 19.63 -0.73
C TYR A 55 27.61 18.12 -1.03
N TYR A 56 28.61 17.40 -0.52
CA TYR A 56 28.85 15.98 -0.82
C TYR A 56 29.27 15.21 0.43
N GLU A 57 29.27 13.88 0.37
CA GLU A 57 29.78 12.98 1.41
C GLU A 57 30.56 11.84 0.73
N PRO A 58 31.72 11.41 1.26
CA PRO A 58 32.41 11.92 2.45
C PRO A 58 33.07 13.29 2.19
N ASN A 59 33.11 14.15 3.21
CA ASN A 59 33.70 15.50 3.13
C ASN A 59 34.42 15.89 4.44
N SER A 60 35.24 16.95 4.36
CA SER A 60 35.96 17.56 5.49
C SER A 60 35.30 18.86 6.00
N MET A 61 34.07 19.15 5.58
CA MET A 61 33.36 20.42 5.84
C MET A 61 32.36 20.32 7.01
N GLY A 62 32.32 19.18 7.72
CA GLY A 62 31.43 18.99 8.87
C GLY A 62 29.97 18.73 8.51
N GLY A 63 29.71 18.21 7.29
CA GLY A 63 28.35 17.86 6.86
C GLY A 63 27.75 16.62 7.56
N PRO A 64 26.47 16.31 7.29
CA PRO A 64 25.77 15.16 7.87
C PRO A 64 26.45 13.82 7.53
N LYS A 65 26.41 12.85 8.45
CA LYS A 65 27.03 11.52 8.28
C LYS A 65 26.01 10.41 8.47
N GLU A 66 26.33 9.24 7.93
CA GLU A 66 25.57 8.03 8.24
C GLU A 66 25.67 7.69 9.73
N SER A 67 24.60 7.07 10.25
CA SER A 67 24.49 6.59 11.62
C SER A 67 24.41 5.06 11.63
N PRO A 68 25.55 4.35 11.79
CA PRO A 68 25.60 2.89 11.77
C PRO A 68 24.71 2.23 12.84
N GLU A 69 24.41 2.93 13.93
CA GLU A 69 23.54 2.46 15.01
C GLU A 69 22.09 2.18 14.58
N TYR A 70 21.63 2.76 13.45
CA TYR A 70 20.30 2.51 12.89
C TYR A 70 20.32 1.53 11.71
N LYS A 71 21.45 0.84 11.47
CA LYS A 71 21.54 -0.17 10.42
C LYS A 71 20.53 -1.29 10.68
N ARG A 72 19.74 -1.63 9.66
CA ARG A 72 18.80 -2.75 9.74
C ARG A 72 19.57 -4.07 9.88
N PRO A 73 19.04 -5.04 10.65
CA PRO A 73 19.60 -6.39 10.65
C PRO A 73 19.55 -7.00 9.25
N ALA A 74 20.51 -7.88 8.95
CA ALA A 74 20.49 -8.64 7.71
C ALA A 74 19.26 -9.55 7.66
N LEU A 75 18.68 -9.68 6.46
CA LEU A 75 17.61 -10.62 6.19
C LEU A 75 18.19 -11.75 5.33
N GLU A 76 18.11 -12.97 5.84
CA GLU A 76 18.47 -14.16 5.07
C GLU A 76 17.43 -14.40 3.97
N LEU A 77 17.89 -14.80 2.79
CA LEU A 77 17.07 -15.01 1.60
C LEU A 77 17.43 -16.35 0.97
N GLU A 78 16.43 -17.05 0.44
CA GLU A 78 16.58 -18.33 -0.23
C GLU A 78 15.83 -18.32 -1.58
N GLY A 79 16.26 -19.19 -2.50
CA GLY A 79 15.65 -19.32 -3.82
C GLY A 79 16.31 -18.48 -4.92
N MET A 80 15.72 -18.52 -6.11
CA MET A 80 16.21 -17.80 -7.29
C MET A 80 15.46 -16.48 -7.46
N ALA A 81 16.10 -15.50 -8.10
CA ALA A 81 15.41 -14.28 -8.49
C ALA A 81 14.49 -14.58 -9.68
N ASP A 82 13.20 -14.78 -9.42
CA ASP A 82 12.19 -15.07 -10.45
C ASP A 82 10.83 -14.42 -10.12
N ARG A 83 9.89 -14.50 -11.07
CA ARG A 83 8.50 -14.07 -10.93
C ARG A 83 7.64 -15.25 -10.47
N TYR A 84 7.68 -15.54 -9.17
CA TYR A 84 6.86 -16.59 -8.55
C TYR A 84 5.36 -16.36 -8.77
N ASP A 85 4.61 -17.41 -9.10
CA ASP A 85 3.15 -17.35 -9.18
C ASP A 85 2.57 -17.34 -7.76
N HIS A 86 1.92 -16.22 -7.40
CA HIS A 86 1.33 -16.05 -6.08
C HIS A 86 0.10 -16.95 -5.84
N ARG A 87 -0.40 -17.64 -6.87
CA ARG A 87 -1.54 -18.55 -6.74
C ARG A 87 -1.14 -19.91 -6.18
N GLU A 88 0.14 -20.26 -6.27
CA GLU A 88 0.66 -21.47 -5.66
C GLU A 88 0.56 -21.35 -4.13
N ASP A 89 -0.07 -22.33 -3.50
CA ASP A 89 -0.28 -22.44 -2.05
C ASP A 89 -1.00 -21.25 -1.38
N ASN A 90 -1.74 -20.45 -2.15
CA ASN A 90 -2.51 -19.32 -1.63
C ASN A 90 -3.95 -19.72 -1.25
N ASP A 91 -4.35 -19.41 -0.03
CA ASP A 91 -5.70 -19.67 0.47
C ASP A 91 -6.55 -18.39 0.43
N ASP A 92 -7.34 -18.28 -0.64
CA ASP A 92 -8.21 -17.14 -0.88
C ASP A 92 -9.58 -17.24 -0.18
N PHE A 93 -9.91 -18.37 0.46
CA PHE A 93 -11.30 -18.67 0.84
C PHE A 93 -11.53 -18.90 2.33
N SER A 94 -10.54 -19.36 3.11
CA SER A 94 -10.74 -19.66 4.53
C SER A 94 -11.04 -18.42 5.37
N GLN A 95 -10.31 -17.32 5.17
CA GLN A 95 -10.51 -16.09 5.94
C GLN A 95 -11.85 -15.40 5.60
N PRO A 96 -12.24 -15.25 4.32
CA PRO A 96 -13.58 -14.76 3.99
C PRO A 96 -14.71 -15.66 4.54
N ARG A 97 -14.52 -16.98 4.54
CA ARG A 97 -15.48 -17.93 5.13
C ARG A 97 -15.64 -17.69 6.62
N ALA A 98 -14.52 -17.59 7.34
CA ALA A 98 -14.52 -17.33 8.78
C ALA A 98 -15.25 -16.02 9.10
N LEU A 99 -15.00 -14.95 8.33
CA LEU A 99 -15.72 -13.68 8.48
C LEU A 99 -17.23 -13.84 8.22
N TYR A 100 -17.62 -14.52 7.14
CA TYR A 100 -19.03 -14.74 6.82
C TYR A 100 -19.77 -15.52 7.91
N CYS A 101 -19.13 -16.54 8.50
CA CYS A 101 -19.69 -17.33 9.59
C CYS A 101 -19.86 -16.54 10.90
N LEU A 102 -19.18 -15.39 11.06
CA LEU A 102 -19.39 -14.49 12.19
C LEU A 102 -20.62 -13.58 12.01
N PHE A 103 -21.18 -13.49 10.81
CA PHE A 103 -22.31 -12.61 10.55
C PHE A 103 -23.63 -13.16 11.07
N ASP A 104 -24.40 -12.29 11.70
CA ASP A 104 -25.82 -12.52 11.95
C ASP A 104 -26.64 -12.45 10.63
N ASP A 105 -27.88 -12.92 10.66
CA ASP A 105 -28.73 -12.97 9.48
C ASP A 105 -28.98 -11.57 8.89
N ALA A 106 -29.12 -10.54 9.72
CA ALA A 106 -29.34 -9.18 9.24
C ALA A 106 -28.09 -8.61 8.54
N GLN A 107 -26.90 -8.94 9.02
CA GLN A 107 -25.62 -8.63 8.39
C GLN A 107 -25.47 -9.37 7.06
N LYS A 108 -25.82 -10.66 7.01
CA LYS A 108 -25.84 -11.45 5.76
C LYS A 108 -26.77 -10.83 4.72
N GLN A 109 -27.99 -10.44 5.09
CA GLN A 109 -28.93 -9.78 4.16
C GLN A 109 -28.39 -8.44 3.62
N ARG A 110 -27.78 -7.61 4.48
CA ARG A 110 -27.12 -6.37 4.04
C ARG A 110 -25.94 -6.63 3.11
N LEU A 111 -25.15 -7.67 3.38
CA LEU A 111 -24.04 -8.08 2.53
C LEU A 111 -24.55 -8.44 1.13
N TYR A 112 -25.57 -9.30 1.03
CA TYR A 112 -26.14 -9.70 -0.26
C TYR A 112 -26.67 -8.50 -1.05
N GLY A 113 -27.46 -7.63 -0.41
CA GLY A 113 -27.98 -6.42 -1.04
C GLY A 113 -26.89 -5.42 -1.47
N ASN A 114 -25.76 -5.35 -0.76
CA ASN A 114 -24.62 -4.53 -1.18
C ASN A 114 -23.92 -5.12 -2.42
N ILE A 115 -23.69 -6.43 -2.43
CA ILE A 115 -23.05 -7.14 -3.53
C ILE A 115 -23.89 -7.00 -4.81
N VAL A 116 -25.19 -7.27 -4.74
CA VAL A 116 -26.09 -7.19 -5.89
C VAL A 116 -26.13 -5.78 -6.48
N ARG A 117 -26.25 -4.75 -5.63
CA ARG A 117 -26.23 -3.36 -6.10
C ARG A 117 -24.91 -2.98 -6.78
N ALA A 118 -23.78 -3.51 -6.30
CA ALA A 118 -22.48 -3.30 -6.92
C ALA A 118 -22.33 -4.04 -8.25
N MET A 119 -23.11 -5.10 -8.49
CA MET A 119 -23.11 -5.89 -9.73
C MET A 119 -24.07 -5.35 -10.81
N ALA A 120 -24.81 -4.27 -10.55
CA ALA A 120 -25.74 -3.71 -11.52
C ALA A 120 -25.04 -3.35 -12.85
N GLY A 121 -25.52 -3.93 -13.96
CA GLY A 121 -24.96 -3.72 -15.30
C GLY A 121 -23.72 -4.57 -15.64
N VAL A 122 -23.29 -5.46 -14.74
CA VAL A 122 -22.20 -6.41 -15.02
C VAL A 122 -22.72 -7.53 -15.93
N PRO A 123 -21.98 -7.91 -17.00
CA PRO A 123 -22.36 -9.03 -17.85
C PRO A 123 -22.55 -10.35 -17.08
N GLU A 124 -23.56 -11.12 -17.44
CA GLU A 124 -23.98 -12.35 -16.75
C GLU A 124 -22.84 -13.36 -16.53
N HIS A 125 -22.01 -13.60 -17.54
CA HIS A 125 -20.87 -14.52 -17.42
C HIS A 125 -19.82 -14.10 -16.37
N ILE A 126 -19.72 -12.80 -16.04
CA ILE A 126 -18.86 -12.30 -14.97
C ILE A 126 -19.55 -12.50 -13.61
N ILE A 127 -20.86 -12.28 -13.54
CA ILE A 127 -21.67 -12.55 -12.34
C ILE A 127 -21.56 -14.04 -11.96
N GLU A 128 -21.75 -14.95 -12.91
CA GLU A 128 -21.63 -16.39 -12.66
C GLU A 128 -20.22 -16.79 -12.20
N ARG A 129 -19.16 -16.16 -12.73
CA ARG A 129 -17.80 -16.37 -12.24
C ARG A 129 -17.66 -15.93 -10.77
N GLN A 130 -18.22 -14.77 -10.42
CA GLN A 130 -18.15 -14.25 -9.06
C GLN A 130 -18.99 -15.09 -8.08
N LEU A 131 -20.15 -15.61 -8.51
CA LEU A 131 -20.95 -16.55 -7.73
C LEU A 131 -20.16 -17.85 -7.48
N GLY A 132 -19.44 -18.37 -8.48
CA GLY A 132 -18.53 -19.51 -8.30
C GLY A 132 -17.44 -19.26 -7.24
N LEU A 133 -16.87 -18.05 -7.18
CA LEU A 133 -15.93 -17.66 -6.13
C LEU A 133 -16.60 -17.58 -4.76
N PHE A 134 -17.80 -17.00 -4.66
CA PHE A 134 -18.56 -16.98 -3.42
C PHE A 134 -18.94 -18.37 -2.92
N LYS A 135 -19.23 -19.32 -3.82
CA LYS A 135 -19.49 -20.71 -3.45
C LYS A 135 -18.27 -21.36 -2.83
N SER A 136 -17.08 -21.05 -3.35
CA SER A 136 -15.80 -21.50 -2.79
C SER A 136 -15.58 -20.94 -1.37
N VAL A 137 -16.06 -19.72 -1.11
CA VAL A 137 -16.10 -19.12 0.23
C VAL A 137 -17.14 -19.77 1.15
N HIS A 138 -18.41 -19.90 0.73
CA HIS A 138 -19.47 -20.57 1.49
C HIS A 138 -20.71 -20.80 0.61
N GLU A 139 -21.34 -21.97 0.68
CA GLU A 139 -22.52 -22.27 -0.15
C GLU A 139 -23.70 -21.31 0.11
N GLU A 140 -24.01 -21.04 1.39
CA GLU A 140 -25.06 -20.06 1.74
C GLU A 140 -24.75 -18.62 1.28
N LEU A 141 -23.48 -18.25 1.13
CA LEU A 141 -23.12 -16.91 0.63
C LEU A 141 -23.48 -16.80 -0.85
N GLU A 142 -23.14 -17.81 -1.65
CA GLU A 142 -23.53 -17.84 -3.07
C GLU A 142 -25.05 -17.90 -3.23
N ALA A 143 -25.72 -18.79 -2.51
CA ALA A 143 -27.17 -18.94 -2.59
C ALA A 143 -27.90 -17.65 -2.17
N GLY A 144 -27.41 -16.98 -1.13
CA GLY A 144 -27.96 -15.71 -0.65
C GLY A 144 -27.80 -14.58 -1.66
N VAL A 145 -26.62 -14.45 -2.28
CA VAL A 145 -26.38 -13.44 -3.34
C VAL A 145 -27.19 -13.77 -4.59
N ARG A 146 -27.26 -15.03 -5.02
CA ARG A 146 -28.05 -15.46 -6.19
C ARG A 146 -29.52 -15.15 -6.01
N THR A 147 -30.09 -15.51 -4.86
CA THR A 147 -31.50 -15.21 -4.55
C THR A 147 -31.78 -13.71 -4.57
N ALA A 148 -30.82 -12.89 -4.11
CA ALA A 148 -30.95 -11.44 -4.12
C ALA A 148 -30.77 -10.81 -5.52
N LEU A 149 -30.13 -11.50 -6.47
CA LEU A 149 -30.02 -11.04 -7.88
C LEU A 149 -31.35 -11.19 -8.63
N ASP A 150 -32.14 -12.19 -8.25
CA ASP A 150 -33.43 -12.51 -8.89
C ASP A 150 -34.60 -11.64 -8.37
N GLN A 151 -34.34 -10.73 -7.43
CA GLN A 151 -35.32 -9.81 -6.80
C GLN A 151 -35.23 -8.39 -7.36
#